data_AF-A0A958IHL1-F1
#
_entry.id   AF-A0A958IHL1-F1
#
_cell.length_a   1.000
_cell.length_b   1.000
_cell.length_c   1.000
_cell.angle_alpha   90.00
_cell.angle_beta   90.00
_cell.angle_gamma   90.00
#
_symmetry.space_group_name_H-M   'P 1'
#
loop_
_entity.id
_entity.type
_entity.pdbx_description
1 polymer ?
#
loop_
_entity_poly.entity_id
_entity_poly.type
_entity_poly.pdbx_seq_one_letter_code
_entity_poly.pdbx_strand_id
1 'polypeptide(L)'
;MTNQQKEKFIYMRAIAGKSIPFISKETGLSVVELNDYDLKLANELLKAKADEYDKLLEKNSVNSINRFQHLLEIYNRLKTEIDKRDFSGLPTDKLYYMMNDVYELIEFLKDNGHDNPIE
;
A
#
# COMPACT_ATOMS: atom_id res chain seq x y z
N MET A 1 26.38 24.13 8.78
CA MET A 1 25.24 25.07 8.84
C MET A 1 24.67 25.16 10.24
N THR A 2 24.47 26.38 10.75
CA THR A 2 23.73 26.67 11.99
C THR A 2 22.22 26.50 11.78
N ASN A 3 21.43 26.44 12.86
CA ASN A 3 19.96 26.33 12.74
C ASN A 3 19.34 27.51 11.99
N GLN A 4 19.82 28.74 12.24
CA GLN A 4 19.37 29.92 11.49
C GLN A 4 19.69 29.82 9.99
N GLN A 5 20.85 29.27 9.62
CA GLN A 5 21.20 29.06 8.21
C GLN A 5 20.29 28.01 7.55
N LYS A 6 19.91 26.96 8.28
CA LYS A 6 18.97 25.93 7.81
C LYS A 6 17.57 26.49 7.59
N GLU A 7 17.04 27.24 8.56
CA GLU A 7 15.73 27.89 8.44
C GLU A 7 15.69 28.88 7.27
N LYS A 8 16.73 29.71 7.14
CA LYS A 8 16.86 30.66 6.03
C LYS A 8 16.95 29.95 4.69
N PHE A 9 17.68 28.84 4.61
CA PHE A 9 17.72 27.99 3.42
C PHE A 9 16.34 27.46 3.06
N ILE A 10 15.62 26.85 4.02
CA ILE A 10 14.28 26.29 3.80
C ILE A 10 13.33 27.37 3.28
N TYR A 11 13.32 28.55 3.91
CA TYR A 11 12.49 29.68 3.46
C TYR A 11 12.83 30.09 2.02
N MET A 12 14.11 30.31 1.72
CA MET A 12 14.52 30.76 0.38
C MET A 12 14.26 29.70 -0.69
N ARG A 13 14.44 28.41 -0.37
CA ARG A 13 14.30 27.29 -1.29
C ARG A 13 12.83 26.92 -1.51
N ALA A 14 12.08 26.67 -0.44
CA ALA A 14 10.73 26.12 -0.48
C ALA A 14 9.64 27.18 -0.62
N ILE A 15 9.81 28.37 -0.03
CA ILE A 15 8.77 29.43 -0.06
C ILE A 15 9.07 30.43 -1.17
N ALA A 16 10.30 30.95 -1.24
CA ALA A 16 10.67 31.99 -2.20
C ALA A 16 11.15 31.44 -3.56
N GLY A 17 11.26 30.12 -3.71
CA GLY A 17 11.61 29.45 -4.97
C GLY A 17 13.00 29.79 -5.52
N LYS A 18 13.95 30.20 -4.67
CA LYS A 18 15.29 30.62 -5.11
C LYS A 18 16.17 29.42 -5.47
N SER A 19 17.08 29.64 -6.42
CA SER A 19 18.06 28.65 -6.85
C SER A 19 19.21 28.54 -5.83
N ILE A 20 19.83 27.38 -5.74
CA ILE A 20 20.97 27.15 -4.84
C ILE A 20 22.14 28.11 -5.10
N PRO A 21 22.51 28.44 -6.35
CA PRO A 21 23.53 29.48 -6.59
C PRO A 21 23.15 30.86 -6.05
N PHE A 22 21.86 31.23 -6.08
CA PHE A 22 21.39 32.48 -5.49
C PHE A 22 21.51 32.44 -3.96
N ILE A 23 21.07 31.35 -3.34
CA ILE A 23 21.12 31.18 -1.88
C ILE A 23 22.57 31.12 -1.38
N SER A 24 23.47 30.50 -2.15
CA SER A 24 24.91 30.47 -1.86
C SER A 24 25.49 31.88 -1.75
N LYS A 25 25.15 32.77 -2.70
CA LYS A 25 25.57 34.18 -2.66
C LYS A 25 25.01 34.94 -1.46
N GLU A 26 23.75 34.70 -1.10
CA GLU A 26 23.07 35.40 0.01
C GLU A 26 23.49 34.91 1.41
N THR A 27 23.93 33.66 1.51
CA THR A 27 24.25 33.03 2.81
C THR A 27 25.75 32.88 3.04
N GLY A 28 26.56 33.04 2.01
CA GLY A 28 28.01 32.79 2.04
C GLY A 28 28.37 31.30 2.14
N LEU A 29 27.39 30.40 2.07
CA LEU A 29 27.59 28.95 2.10
C LEU A 29 27.98 28.43 0.72
N SER A 30 28.79 27.38 0.67
CA SER A 30 29.15 26.78 -0.62
C SER A 30 27.96 26.08 -1.26
N VAL A 31 27.94 26.04 -2.60
CA VAL A 31 26.92 25.31 -3.36
C VAL A 31 26.88 23.82 -3.00
N VAL A 32 28.03 23.23 -2.69
CA VAL A 32 28.13 21.81 -2.28
C VAL A 32 27.41 21.59 -0.95
N GLU A 33 27.71 22.41 0.07
CA GLU A 33 27.03 22.30 1.37
C GLU A 33 25.52 22.47 1.27
N LEU A 34 25.05 23.38 0.41
CA LEU A 34 23.64 23.60 0.17
C LEU A 34 22.96 22.45 -0.56
N ASN A 35 23.63 21.84 -1.56
CA ASN A 35 23.12 20.65 -2.25
C ASN A 35 23.04 19.45 -1.32
N ASP A 36 24.08 19.22 -0.51
CA ASP A 36 24.09 18.15 0.49
C ASP A 36 22.97 18.33 1.51
N TYR A 37 22.70 19.57 1.90
CA TYR A 37 21.60 19.88 2.81
C TYR A 37 20.23 19.68 2.15
N ASP A 38 20.03 20.10 0.89
CA ASP A 38 18.79 19.89 0.12
C ASP A 38 18.47 18.40 0.00
N LEU A 39 19.49 17.57 -0.30
CA LEU A 39 19.34 16.13 -0.42
C LEU A 39 19.00 15.47 0.93
N LYS A 40 19.69 15.86 2.01
CA LYS A 40 19.38 15.37 3.35
C LYS A 40 17.96 15.72 3.77
N LEU A 41 17.54 16.96 3.54
CA LEU A 41 16.20 17.42 3.84
C LEU A 41 15.14 16.62 3.06
N ALA A 42 15.37 16.38 1.77
CA ALA A 42 14.47 15.56 0.95
C ALA A 42 14.33 14.13 1.49
N ASN A 43 15.45 13.51 1.89
CA ASN A 43 15.45 12.16 2.47
C ASN A 43 14.75 12.11 3.83
N GLU A 44 14.99 13.10 4.70
CA GLU A 44 14.31 13.22 5.99
C GLU A 44 12.79 13.37 5.81
N LEU A 45 12.35 14.18 4.84
CA LEU A 45 10.93 14.34 4.51
C LEU A 45 10.31 13.04 3.95
N LEU A 46 11.02 12.32 3.08
CA LEU A 46 10.55 11.04 2.57
C LEU A 46 10.40 10.01 3.68
N LYS A 47 11.38 9.93 4.59
CA LYS A 47 11.32 9.03 5.74
C LYS A 47 10.17 9.39 6.68
N ALA A 48 10.00 10.67 7.01
CA ALA A 48 8.90 11.12 7.84
C ALA A 48 7.52 10.79 7.25
N LYS A 49 7.35 10.94 5.92
CA LYS A 49 6.13 10.55 5.23
C LYS A 49 5.86 9.04 5.29
N ALA A 50 6.89 8.22 5.11
CA ALA A 50 6.77 6.77 5.23
C ALA A 50 6.35 6.37 6.66
N ASP A 51 7.03 6.93 7.67
CA ASP A 51 6.72 6.67 9.08
C ASP A 51 5.29 7.12 9.44
N GLU A 52 4.84 8.26 8.93
CA GLU A 52 3.46 8.74 9.15
C GLU A 52 2.42 7.85 8.46
N TYR A 53 2.74 7.38 7.24
CA TYR A 53 1.90 6.43 6.52
C TYR A 53 1.77 5.10 7.25
N ASP A 54 2.88 4.55 7.77
CA ASP A 54 2.87 3.31 8.53
C ASP A 54 2.06 3.44 9.82
N LYS A 55 2.21 4.56 10.55
CA LYS A 55 1.37 4.87 11.72
C LYS A 55 -0.11 4.96 11.37
N LEU A 56 -0.46 5.51 10.21
CA LEU A 56 -1.84 5.57 9.74
C LEU A 56 -2.37 4.17 9.44
N LEU A 57 -1.57 3.30 8.84
CA LEU A 57 -1.95 1.90 8.60
C LEU A 57 -2.17 1.15 9.91
N GLU A 58 -1.26 1.30 10.88
CA GLU A 58 -1.38 0.72 12.22
C GLU A 58 -2.63 1.23 12.94
N LYS A 59 -2.84 2.55 12.98
CA LYS A 59 -3.99 3.18 13.65
C LYS A 59 -5.32 2.71 13.08
N ASN A 60 -5.42 2.57 11.76
CA ASN A 60 -6.65 2.14 11.11
C ASN A 60 -6.78 0.60 11.04
N SER A 61 -5.86 -0.14 11.67
CA SER A 61 -5.82 -1.61 11.62
C SER A 61 -5.91 -2.15 10.19
N VAL A 62 -5.46 -1.38 9.19
CA VAL A 62 -5.45 -1.79 7.78
C VAL A 62 -4.18 -2.59 7.52
N ASN A 63 -4.00 -3.67 8.29
CA ASN A 63 -3.06 -4.70 7.95
C ASN A 63 -3.68 -5.60 6.88
N SER A 64 -2.89 -6.09 5.92
CA SER A 64 -3.33 -7.03 4.88
C SER A 64 -4.08 -8.23 5.48
N ILE A 65 -3.68 -8.69 6.67
CA ILE A 65 -4.32 -9.77 7.42
C ILE A 65 -5.74 -9.37 7.86
N ASN A 66 -5.95 -8.17 8.40
CA ASN A 66 -7.27 -7.73 8.84
C ASN A 66 -8.23 -7.54 7.66
N ARG A 67 -7.72 -7.05 6.52
CA ARG A 67 -8.50 -6.99 5.27
C ARG A 67 -8.90 -8.38 4.79
N PHE A 68 -7.95 -9.33 4.82
CA PHE A 68 -8.23 -10.72 4.44
C PHE A 68 -9.27 -11.37 5.35
N GLN A 69 -9.13 -11.21 6.68
CA GLN A 69 -10.10 -11.74 7.65
C GLN A 69 -11.50 -11.14 7.46
N HIS A 70 -11.59 -9.83 7.23
CA HIS A 70 -12.87 -9.18 6.96
C HIS A 70 -13.51 -9.66 5.66
N LEU A 71 -12.73 -9.80 4.58
CA LEU A 71 -13.21 -10.35 3.31
C LEU A 71 -13.64 -11.81 3.45
N LEU A 72 -12.92 -12.62 4.23
CA LEU A 72 -13.27 -14.00 4.52
C LEU A 72 -14.59 -14.10 5.30
N GLU A 73 -14.83 -13.20 6.26
CA GLU A 73 -16.09 -13.12 6.99
C GLU A 73 -17.26 -12.80 6.06
N ILE A 74 -17.11 -11.80 5.19
CA ILE A 74 -18.11 -11.45 4.18
C ILE A 74 -18.38 -12.64 3.23
N TYR A 75 -17.31 -13.27 2.75
CA TYR A 75 -17.40 -14.45 1.88
C TYR A 75 -18.19 -15.58 2.54
N ASN A 76 -17.89 -15.92 3.81
CA ASN A 76 -18.58 -16.99 4.53
C ASN A 76 -20.06 -16.69 4.75
N ARG A 77 -20.41 -15.42 5.01
CA ARG A 77 -21.81 -14.98 5.11
C ARG A 77 -22.56 -15.14 3.79
N LEU A 78 -21.95 -14.71 2.69
CA LEU A 78 -22.54 -14.86 1.35
C LEU A 78 -22.68 -16.33 0.96
N LYS A 79 -21.64 -17.14 1.19
CA LYS A 79 -21.66 -18.58 0.96
C LYS A 79 -22.82 -19.24 1.71
N THR A 80 -22.98 -18.92 3.00
CA THR A 80 -24.09 -19.46 3.81
C THR A 80 -25.46 -19.11 3.25
N GLU A 81 -25.63 -17.91 2.71
CA GLU A 81 -26.89 -17.50 2.08
C GLU A 81 -27.11 -18.16 0.72
N ILE A 82 -26.04 -18.38 -0.06
CA ILE A 82 -26.10 -19.11 -1.34
C ILE A 82 -26.40 -20.60 -1.09
N ASP A 83 -25.78 -21.22 -0.09
CA ASP A 83 -25.96 -22.64 0.27
C ASP A 83 -27.43 -22.96 0.64
N LYS A 84 -28.18 -21.96 1.12
CA LYS A 84 -29.61 -22.08 1.44
C LYS A 84 -30.53 -21.86 0.23
N ARG A 85 -30.02 -21.36 -0.90
CA ARG A 85 -30.87 -21.05 -2.05
C ARG A 85 -31.23 -22.32 -2.79
N ASP A 86 -32.50 -22.40 -3.16
CA ASP A 86 -32.96 -23.35 -4.16
C ASP A 86 -32.53 -22.89 -5.55
N PHE A 87 -31.87 -23.77 -6.28
CA PHE A 87 -31.39 -23.52 -7.64
C PHE A 87 -32.43 -23.85 -8.72
N SER A 88 -33.62 -24.34 -8.35
CA SER A 88 -34.69 -24.71 -9.27
C SER A 88 -35.16 -23.57 -10.19
N GLY A 89 -35.03 -22.32 -9.74
CA GLY A 89 -35.38 -21.12 -10.51
C GLY A 89 -34.30 -20.64 -11.49
N LEU A 90 -33.14 -21.30 -11.55
CA LEU A 90 -32.05 -20.90 -12.43
C LEU A 90 -32.18 -21.55 -13.82
N PRO A 91 -31.95 -20.78 -14.90
CA PRO A 91 -31.82 -21.34 -16.25
C PRO A 91 -30.74 -22.42 -16.33
N THR A 92 -31.00 -23.46 -17.13
CA THR A 92 -30.11 -24.63 -17.26
C THR A 92 -28.70 -24.26 -17.75
N ASP A 93 -28.57 -23.29 -18.64
CA ASP A 93 -27.28 -22.78 -19.10
C ASP A 93 -26.45 -22.21 -17.95
N LYS A 94 -27.07 -21.46 -17.03
CA LYS A 94 -26.40 -20.93 -15.84
C LYS A 94 -25.93 -22.01 -14.88
N LEU A 95 -26.75 -23.03 -14.67
CA LEU A 95 -26.36 -24.20 -13.86
C LEU A 95 -25.18 -24.94 -14.49
N TYR A 96 -25.19 -25.09 -15.82
CA TYR A 96 -24.10 -25.74 -16.55
C TYR A 96 -22.78 -24.98 -16.42
N TYR A 97 -22.80 -23.65 -16.58
CA TYR A 97 -21.59 -22.83 -16.38
C TYR A 97 -21.05 -22.96 -14.96
N MET A 98 -21.90 -22.81 -13.94
CA MET A 98 -21.48 -22.95 -12.55
C MET A 98 -20.92 -24.36 -12.25
N MET A 99 -21.53 -25.41 -12.81
CA MET A 99 -21.05 -26.78 -12.68
C MET A 99 -19.67 -26.96 -13.32
N ASN A 100 -19.46 -26.43 -14.52
CA ASN A 100 -18.18 -26.53 -15.22
C ASN A 100 -17.06 -25.78 -14.49
N ASP A 101 -17.33 -24.56 -14.01
CA ASP A 101 -16.35 -23.77 -13.24
C ASP A 101 -15.90 -24.52 -11.96
N VAL A 102 -16.85 -25.17 -11.28
CA VAL A 102 -16.55 -26.00 -10.10
C VAL A 102 -15.73 -27.24 -10.48
N TYR A 103 -16.06 -27.88 -11.60
CA TYR A 103 -15.31 -29.04 -12.09
C TYR A 103 -13.86 -28.69 -12.40
N GLU A 104 -13.61 -27.60 -13.13
CA GLU A 104 -12.26 -27.12 -13.45
C GLU A 104 -11.46 -26.81 -12.18
N LEU A 105 -12.08 -26.20 -11.17
CA LEU A 105 -11.45 -25.94 -9.89
C LEU A 105 -11.08 -27.23 -9.16
N ILE A 106 -11.95 -28.25 -9.19
CA ILE A 106 -11.67 -29.56 -8.59
C ILE A 106 -10.49 -30.23 -9.28
N GLU A 107 -10.43 -30.21 -10.61
CA GLU A 107 -9.30 -30.78 -11.37
C GLU A 107 -8.00 -30.00 -11.08
N PHE A 108 -8.05 -28.67 -11.05
CA PHE A 108 -6.91 -27.84 -10.65
C PHE A 108 -6.40 -28.20 -9.24
N LEU A 109 -7.30 -28.39 -8.27
CA LEU A 109 -6.92 -28.77 -6.90
C LEU A 109 -6.39 -30.20 -6.80
N LYS A 110 -6.86 -31.13 -7.65
CA LYS A 110 -6.28 -32.50 -7.71
C LYS A 110 -4.86 -32.48 -8.27
N ASP A 111 -4.64 -31.69 -9.32
CA ASP A 111 -3.34 -31.59 -9.98
C ASP A 111 -2.30 -30.86 -9.14
N ASN A 112 -2.73 -29.93 -8.28
CA ASN A 112 -1.86 -29.09 -7.44
C ASN A 112 -1.93 -29.43 -5.93
N GLY A 113 -2.72 -30.44 -5.55
CA GLY A 113 -3.00 -30.81 -4.16
C GLY A 113 -2.16 -31.96 -3.59
N HIS A 114 -1.18 -32.48 -4.35
CA HIS A 114 -0.19 -33.42 -3.83
C HIS A 114 0.96 -32.66 -3.15
N ASP A 115 0.72 -32.09 -1.98
CA ASP A 115 1.78 -31.85 -0.99
C ASP A 115 1.26 -31.85 0.46
N ASN A 116 1.63 -32.93 1.14
CA ASN A 116 1.69 -33.27 2.56
C ASN A 116 0.41 -33.44 3.42
N PRO A 117 0.15 -34.68 3.92
CA PRO A 117 -0.53 -34.86 5.19
C PRO A 117 0.41 -34.37 6.30
N ILE A 118 -0.05 -33.41 7.09
CA ILE A 118 0.56 -33.11 8.38
C ILE A 118 0.20 -34.27 9.31
N GLU A 119 1.14 -35.21 9.49
CA GLU A 119 1.20 -36.05 10.70
C GLU A 119 1.62 -35.22 11.92
#